data_AF-A0A662SL72-F1
#
_entry.id   AF-A0A662SL72-F1
#
_cell.length_a   1.000
_cell.length_b   1.000
_cell.length_c   1.000
_cell.angle_alpha   90.00
_cell.angle_beta   90.00
_cell.angle_gamma   90.00
#
_symmetry.space_group_name_H-M   'P 1'
#
loop_
_entity.id
_entity.type
_entity.pdbx_description
1 polymer ?
#
loop_
_entity_poly.entity_id
_entity_poly.type
_entity_poly.pdbx_seq_one_letter_code
_entity_poly.pdbx_strand_id
1 'polypeptide(L)'
;MSNNFKIAVALGLLALLFLVLMPKLLWNRLRRGYNLTTFRSDNLSYQKLKELSGAEILVLVDNEPSNSNFELKAAWGISLYVKAQNVSFLFDTGPSPEVLEHNCKVLGVDLSNISFVFISHE
;
A
#
# COMPACT_ATOMS: atom_id res chain seq x y z
N MET A 1 34.14 -54.00 19.24
CA MET A 1 32.84 -53.50 18.72
C MET A 1 32.93 -53.39 17.21
N SER A 2 32.06 -54.07 16.47
CA SER A 2 32.00 -53.95 15.01
C SER A 2 31.65 -52.51 14.60
N ASN A 3 32.09 -52.09 13.42
CA ASN A 3 31.78 -50.75 12.91
C ASN A 3 30.26 -50.52 12.84
N ASN A 4 29.50 -51.57 12.53
CA ASN A 4 28.03 -51.53 12.50
C ASN A 4 27.42 -51.20 13.86
N PHE A 5 28.01 -51.68 14.97
CA PHE A 5 27.52 -51.36 16.31
C PHE A 5 27.80 -49.90 16.69
N LYS A 6 28.96 -49.35 16.32
CA LYS A 6 29.27 -47.92 16.54
C LYS A 6 28.34 -47.02 15.73
N ILE A 7 28.04 -47.39 14.48
CA ILE A 7 27.10 -46.67 13.61
C ILE A 7 25.68 -46.72 14.19
N ALA A 8 25.21 -47.87 14.66
CA ALA A 8 23.89 -48.00 15.27
C ALA A 8 23.74 -47.13 16.53
N VAL A 9 24.76 -47.10 17.39
CA VAL A 9 24.78 -46.23 18.58
C VAL A 9 24.78 -44.75 18.18
N ALA A 10 25.57 -44.36 17.19
CA ALA A 10 25.61 -42.97 16.70
C ALA A 10 24.27 -42.52 16.12
N LEU A 11 23.60 -43.36 15.33
CA LEU A 11 22.27 -43.09 14.78
C LEU A 11 21.21 -42.99 15.89
N GLY A 12 21.29 -43.86 16.91
CA GLY A 12 20.41 -43.79 18.07
C GLY A 12 20.55 -42.48 18.86
N LEU A 13 21.78 -42.03 19.10
CA LEU A 13 22.05 -40.75 19.76
C LEU A 13 21.56 -39.55 18.94
N LEU A 14 21.72 -39.60 17.61
CA LEU A 14 21.27 -38.55 16.71
C LEU A 14 19.73 -38.48 16.65
N ALA A 15 19.05 -39.63 16.62
CA ALA A 15 17.60 -39.69 16.71
C ALA A 15 17.07 -39.13 18.04
N LEU A 16 17.74 -39.44 19.15
CA LEU A 16 17.39 -38.93 20.48
C LEU A 16 17.56 -37.40 20.55
N LEU A 17 18.63 -36.87 19.95
CA LEU A 17 18.87 -35.43 19.85
C LEU A 17 17.75 -34.73 19.06
N PHE A 18 17.34 -35.30 17.93
CA PHE A 18 16.23 -34.78 17.13
C PHE A 18 14.91 -34.82 17.90
N LEU A 19 14.63 -35.88 18.67
CA LEU A 19 13.43 -35.99 19.51
C LEU A 19 13.32 -34.88 20.56
N VAL A 20 14.45 -34.41 21.09
CA VAL A 20 14.48 -33.33 22.10
C VAL A 20 14.47 -31.94 21.46
N LEU A 21 15.13 -31.75 20.30
CA LEU A 21 15.26 -30.45 19.65
C LEU A 21 14.08 -30.11 18.73
N MET A 22 13.52 -31.09 18.01
CA MET A 22 12.44 -30.86 17.06
C MET A 22 11.19 -30.23 17.68
N PRO A 23 10.70 -30.68 18.85
CA PRO A 23 9.53 -30.06 19.47
C PRO A 23 9.78 -28.57 19.77
N LYS A 24 10.98 -28.20 20.24
CA LYS A 24 11.34 -26.80 20.52
C LYS A 24 11.41 -25.96 19.24
N LEU A 25 12.00 -26.50 18.19
CA LEU A 25 12.12 -25.83 16.88
C LEU A 25 10.74 -25.67 16.22
N LEU A 26 9.90 -26.70 16.30
CA LEU A 26 8.53 -26.67 15.79
C LEU A 26 7.65 -25.72 16.61
N TRP A 27 7.78 -25.73 17.94
CA TRP A 27 7.08 -24.84 18.86
C TRP A 27 7.45 -23.37 18.63
N ASN A 28 8.72 -23.08 18.38
CA ASN A 28 9.19 -21.73 18.03
C ASN A 28 8.75 -21.28 16.62
N ARG A 29 8.49 -22.22 15.70
CA ARG A 29 7.89 -21.90 14.39
C ARG A 29 6.38 -21.68 14.50
N LEU A 30 5.68 -22.51 15.27
CA LEU A 30 4.23 -22.39 15.51
C LEU A 30 3.87 -21.13 16.32
N ARG A 31 4.65 -20.77 17.36
CA ARG A 31 4.46 -19.53 18.13
C ARG A 31 4.72 -18.26 17.33
N ARG A 32 5.46 -18.33 16.23
CA ARG A 32 5.75 -17.17 15.37
C ARG A 32 4.49 -16.65 14.65
N GLY A 33 3.44 -17.48 14.54
CA GLY A 33 2.16 -17.13 13.91
C GLY A 33 1.10 -16.50 14.82
N TYR A 34 1.37 -16.26 16.10
CA TYR A 34 0.37 -15.71 17.04
C TYR A 34 0.88 -14.53 17.89
N ASN A 35 1.88 -13.80 17.40
CA ASN A 35 2.09 -12.43 17.85
C ASN A 35 1.23 -11.50 17.00
N LEU A 36 -0.10 -11.64 17.06
CA LEU A 36 -0.94 -10.48 16.81
C LEU A 36 -0.70 -9.55 17.98
N THR A 37 0.19 -8.58 17.80
CA THR A 37 0.15 -7.37 18.59
C THR A 37 -1.24 -6.78 18.37
N THR A 38 -2.16 -7.03 19.31
CA THR A 38 -3.43 -6.32 19.36
C THR A 38 -3.07 -4.84 19.34
N PHE A 39 -3.48 -4.15 18.27
CA PHE A 39 -3.24 -2.74 18.10
C PHE A 39 -3.84 -2.02 19.32
N ARG A 40 -2.98 -1.51 20.20
CA ARG A 40 -3.38 -0.86 21.44
C ARG A 40 -3.50 0.63 21.14
N SER A 41 -4.74 1.09 21.01
CA SER A 41 -5.12 2.48 20.72
C SER A 41 -4.46 3.51 21.66
N ASP A 42 -4.08 3.08 22.86
CA ASP A 42 -3.51 3.89 23.94
C ASP A 42 -2.20 4.64 23.55
N ASN A 43 -1.53 4.26 22.46
CA ASN A 43 -0.30 4.92 21.95
C ASN A 43 -0.55 5.83 20.73
N LEU A 44 -1.79 6.09 20.33
CA LEU A 44 -2.09 7.01 19.24
C LEU A 44 -1.96 8.46 19.70
N SER A 45 -0.91 9.15 19.26
CA SER A 45 -0.87 10.60 19.29
C SER A 45 -1.92 11.14 18.32
N TYR A 46 -3.09 11.54 18.83
CA TYR A 46 -4.10 12.16 17.99
C TYR A 46 -3.62 13.55 17.57
N GLN A 47 -3.27 13.72 16.29
CA GLN A 47 -3.04 15.05 15.77
C GLN A 47 -4.38 15.75 15.66
N LYS A 48 -4.55 16.85 16.40
CA LYS A 48 -5.73 17.70 16.27
C LYS A 48 -5.70 18.32 14.87
N LEU A 49 -6.59 17.87 14.00
CA LEU A 49 -6.76 18.44 12.67
C LEU A 49 -7.22 19.90 12.80
N LYS A 50 -6.67 20.76 11.95
CA LYS A 50 -7.10 22.15 11.80
C LYS A 50 -7.89 22.27 10.50
N GLU A 51 -8.89 23.14 10.52
CA GLU A 51 -9.60 23.53 9.30
C GLU A 51 -8.65 24.17 8.29
N LEU A 52 -8.82 23.81 7.02
CA LEU A 52 -8.15 24.44 5.90
C LEU A 52 -8.94 25.68 5.50
N SER A 53 -8.27 26.81 5.26
CA SER A 53 -8.90 28.04 4.77
C SER A 53 -9.53 27.91 3.39
N GLY A 54 -9.16 26.88 2.63
CA GLY A 54 -9.71 26.58 1.31
C GLY A 54 -8.94 25.45 0.62
N ALA A 55 -9.55 24.90 -0.41
CA ALA A 55 -8.94 23.97 -1.35
C ALA A 55 -9.43 24.30 -2.77
N GLU A 56 -8.54 24.17 -3.74
CA GLU A 56 -8.87 24.24 -5.17
C GLU A 56 -8.94 22.80 -5.70
N ILE A 57 -10.02 22.48 -6.40
CA ILE A 57 -10.23 21.17 -7.01
C ILE A 57 -10.47 21.41 -8.49
N LEU A 58 -9.62 20.80 -9.31
CA LEU A 58 -9.76 20.80 -10.76
C LEU A 58 -10.06 19.39 -11.24
N VAL A 59 -11.17 19.24 -11.96
CA VAL A 59 -11.56 17.96 -12.58
C VAL A 59 -10.70 17.76 -13.82
N LEU A 60 -9.85 16.72 -13.79
CA LEU A 60 -9.01 16.33 -14.93
C LEU A 60 -9.71 15.30 -15.81
N VAL A 61 -10.46 14.38 -15.22
CA VAL A 61 -11.23 13.35 -15.93
C VAL A 61 -12.59 13.19 -15.26
N ASP A 62 -13.64 13.16 -16.07
CA ASP A 62 -15.03 12.90 -15.70
C ASP A 62 -15.70 12.12 -16.84
N ASN A 63 -16.81 11.44 -16.54
CA ASN A 63 -17.67 10.82 -17.54
C ASN A 63 -18.49 11.84 -18.34
N GLU A 64 -18.71 13.05 -17.80
CA GLU A 64 -19.39 14.12 -18.51
C GLU A 64 -18.38 15.02 -19.26
N PRO A 65 -18.53 15.21 -20.58
CA PRO A 65 -17.68 16.14 -21.31
C PRO A 65 -17.92 17.59 -20.88
N SER A 66 -16.90 18.43 -21.02
CA SER A 66 -17.03 19.85 -20.71
C SER A 66 -17.91 20.57 -21.73
N ASN A 67 -18.90 21.31 -21.24
CA ASN A 67 -19.76 22.17 -22.07
C ASN A 67 -19.07 23.45 -22.54
N SER A 68 -17.92 23.82 -21.95
CA SER A 68 -17.20 25.07 -22.23
C SER A 68 -15.82 24.86 -22.88
N ASN A 69 -15.24 23.66 -22.76
CA ASN A 69 -13.96 23.33 -23.37
C ASN A 69 -14.03 21.96 -24.07
N PHE A 70 -14.34 22.00 -25.37
CA PHE A 70 -14.51 20.80 -26.21
C PHE A 70 -13.20 20.05 -26.52
N GLU A 71 -12.04 20.60 -26.15
CA GLU A 71 -10.76 19.90 -26.29
C GLU A 71 -10.55 18.85 -25.17
N LEU A 72 -11.30 18.93 -24.08
CA LEU A 72 -11.25 17.95 -22.99
C LEU A 72 -11.92 16.64 -23.39
N LYS A 73 -11.27 15.54 -23.04
CA LYS A 73 -11.76 14.18 -23.29
C LYS A 73 -12.47 13.66 -22.04
N ALA A 74 -13.69 13.16 -22.21
CA ALA A 74 -14.42 12.43 -21.17
C ALA A 74 -14.06 10.94 -21.19
N ALA A 75 -14.11 10.30 -20.02
CA ALA A 75 -13.97 8.86 -19.85
C ALA A 75 -14.74 8.39 -18.62
N TRP A 76 -15.21 7.13 -18.60
CA TRP A 76 -15.92 6.57 -17.45
C TRP A 76 -14.99 6.37 -16.24
N GLY A 77 -14.88 7.38 -15.39
CA GLY A 77 -14.11 7.38 -14.16
C GLY A 77 -13.84 8.81 -13.68
N ILE A 78 -12.98 8.95 -12.68
CA ILE A 78 -12.67 10.25 -12.07
C ILE A 78 -11.15 10.43 -11.93
N SER A 79 -10.70 11.67 -12.13
CA SER A 79 -9.37 12.11 -11.69
C SER A 79 -9.44 13.59 -11.34
N LEU A 80 -8.96 13.94 -10.15
CA LEU A 80 -9.00 15.31 -9.63
C LEU A 80 -7.59 15.77 -9.27
N TYR A 81 -7.21 16.94 -9.75
CA TYR A 81 -6.06 17.65 -9.23
C TYR A 81 -6.50 18.54 -8.07
N VAL A 82 -5.96 18.27 -6.88
CA VAL A 82 -6.34 18.97 -5.64
C VAL A 82 -5.16 19.78 -5.13
N LYS A 83 -5.39 21.05 -4.83
CA LYS A 83 -4.44 21.92 -4.13
C LYS A 83 -5.03 22.38 -2.81
N ALA A 84 -4.31 22.17 -1.72
CA ALA A 84 -4.66 22.62 -0.38
C ALA A 84 -3.41 23.13 0.34
N GLN A 85 -3.36 24.44 0.60
CA GLN A 85 -2.20 25.11 1.19
C GLN A 85 -0.89 24.81 0.43
N ASN A 86 0.05 24.12 1.07
CA ASN A 86 1.36 23.75 0.54
C ASN A 86 1.40 22.32 -0.01
N VAL A 87 0.24 21.66 -0.15
CA VAL A 87 0.13 20.30 -0.68
C VAL A 87 -0.69 20.33 -1.96
N SER A 88 -0.18 19.69 -2.99
CA SER A 88 -0.94 19.34 -4.18
C SER A 88 -0.86 17.84 -4.40
N PHE A 89 -1.96 17.22 -4.80
CA PHE A 89 -2.02 15.78 -5.02
C PHE A 89 -3.03 15.43 -6.11
N LEU A 90 -2.89 14.24 -6.65
CA LEU A 90 -3.82 13.67 -7.61
C LEU A 90 -4.75 12.69 -6.87
N PHE A 91 -6.05 12.86 -7.00
CA PHE A 91 -7.06 11.93 -6.51
C PHE A 91 -7.56 11.09 -7.69
N ASP A 92 -7.28 9.78 -7.66
CA ASP A 92 -7.47 8.83 -8.76
C ASP A 92 -6.83 9.24 -10.09
N THR A 93 -6.71 8.30 -11.02
CA THR A 93 -6.06 8.52 -12.33
C THR A 93 -7.02 8.40 -13.51
N GLY A 94 -8.31 8.16 -13.24
CA GLY A 94 -9.25 7.74 -14.27
C GLY A 94 -8.86 6.42 -14.93
N PRO A 95 -9.62 5.98 -15.94
CA PRO A 95 -9.44 4.67 -16.58
C PRO A 95 -8.38 4.66 -17.69
N SER A 96 -7.95 5.83 -18.19
CA SER A 96 -7.03 5.95 -19.33
C SER A 96 -5.94 6.99 -19.05
N PRO A 97 -4.65 6.59 -19.06
CA PRO A 97 -3.54 7.51 -18.90
C PRO A 97 -3.46 8.52 -20.06
N GLU A 98 -3.86 8.15 -21.27
CA GLU A 98 -3.86 9.03 -22.44
C GLU A 98 -4.88 10.17 -22.31
N VAL A 99 -6.06 9.88 -21.75
CA VAL A 99 -7.08 10.89 -21.47
C VAL A 99 -6.59 11.85 -20.39
N LEU A 100 -6.04 11.31 -19.29
CA LEU A 100 -5.48 12.11 -18.21
C LEU A 100 -4.35 13.03 -18.70
N GLU A 101 -3.38 12.48 -19.45
CA GLU A 101 -2.24 13.24 -19.99
C GLU A 101 -2.71 14.33 -20.96
N HIS A 102 -3.67 14.02 -21.83
CA HIS A 102 -4.24 14.99 -22.76
C HIS A 102 -4.92 16.14 -22.02
N ASN A 103 -5.79 15.83 -21.05
CA ASN A 103 -6.52 16.85 -20.30
C ASN A 103 -5.58 17.71 -19.45
N CYS A 104 -4.52 17.13 -18.88
CA CYS A 104 -3.48 17.90 -18.18
C CYS A 104 -2.81 18.91 -19.12
N LYS A 105 -2.48 18.51 -20.35
CA LYS A 105 -1.89 19.42 -21.35
C LYS A 105 -2.84 20.55 -21.73
N VAL A 106 -4.11 20.24 -21.99
CA VAL A 106 -5.15 21.24 -22.34
C VAL A 106 -5.37 22.23 -21.18
N LEU A 107 -5.35 21.75 -19.94
CA LEU A 107 -5.57 22.57 -18.74
C LEU A 107 -4.30 23.25 -18.20
N GLY A 108 -3.13 22.98 -18.79
CA GLY A 108 -1.84 23.51 -18.31
C GLY A 108 -1.43 22.99 -16.93
N VAL A 109 -1.83 21.77 -16.59
CA VAL A 109 -1.52 21.13 -15.31
C VAL A 109 -0.24 20.30 -15.43
N ASP A 110 0.75 20.59 -14.58
CA ASP A 110 1.97 19.82 -14.43
C ASP A 110 1.88 18.93 -13.19
N LEU A 111 1.91 17.62 -13.40
CA LEU A 111 1.84 16.61 -12.34
C LEU A 111 3.22 16.18 -11.82
N SER A 112 4.33 16.72 -12.35
CA SER A 112 5.69 16.31 -11.96
C SER A 112 6.06 16.61 -10.50
N ASN A 113 5.36 17.55 -9.87
CA ASN A 113 5.64 18.06 -8.52
C ASN A 113 4.52 17.80 -7.50
N ILE A 114 3.59 16.86 -7.79
CA ILE A 114 2.58 16.48 -6.79
C ILE A 114 3.20 15.75 -5.61
N SER A 115 2.60 15.93 -4.43
CA SER A 115 3.08 15.32 -3.18
C SER A 115 2.80 13.82 -3.11
N PHE A 116 1.66 13.37 -3.63
CA PHE A 116 1.24 11.97 -3.67
C PHE A 116 0.07 11.76 -4.64
N VAL A 117 -0.27 10.49 -4.86
CA VAL A 117 -1.51 10.06 -5.52
C VAL A 117 -2.37 9.34 -4.49
N PHE A 118 -3.63 9.71 -4.38
CA PHE A 118 -4.62 9.03 -3.55
C PHE A 118 -5.49 8.16 -4.45
N ILE A 119 -5.48 6.84 -4.24
CA ILE A 119 -6.33 5.88 -4.94
C ILE A 119 -7.50 5.53 -4.05
N SER A 120 -8.70 5.86 -4.49
CA SER A 120 -9.91 5.76 -3.68
C SER A 120 -10.38 4.31 -3.49
N HIS A 121 -10.22 3.48 -4.51
CA HIS A 121 -10.58 2.07 -4.51
C HIS A 121 -9.87 1.29 -5.63
N GLU A 122 -9.98 -0.03 -5.57
CA GLU A 122 -9.72 -0.97 -6.66
C GLU A 122 -10.96 -1.83 -6.92
#